data_AF-G7H7N1-F1
#
_entry.id   AF-G7H7N1-F1
#
_cell.length_a   1.000
_cell.length_b   1.000
_cell.length_c   1.000
_cell.angle_alpha   90.00
_cell.angle_beta   90.00
_cell.angle_gamma   90.00
#
_symmetry.space_group_name_H-M   'P 1'
#
loop_
_entity.id
_entity.type
_entity.pdbx_description
1 polymer ?
#
loop_
_entity_poly.entity_id
_entity_poly.type
_entity_poly.pdbx_seq_one_letter_code
_entity_poly.pdbx_strand_id
1 'polypeptide(L)' 'MSRGGEPLVPALFLDDHGIAKHFTGLVEVLFDGGFTRDEAMRWLFTEIDDLGMYPAAALHTHSAREVIRRAQAAAF' A
#
# COMPACT_ATOMS: atom_id res chain seq x y z
N MET A 1 5.70 -11.81 -0.57
CA MET A 1 6.64 -11.81 0.57
C MET A 1 6.61 -13.17 1.24
N SER A 2 7.78 -13.72 1.55
CA SER A 2 7.90 -14.95 2.34
C SER A 2 9.10 -14.84 3.27
N ARG A 3 9.04 -15.53 4.41
CA ARG A 3 10.16 -15.67 5.34
C ARG A 3 10.47 -17.16 5.45
N GLY A 4 11.66 -17.56 4.98
CA GLY A 4 12.03 -18.99 4.95
C GLY A 4 11.11 -19.84 4.07
N GLY A 5 10.48 -19.27 3.04
CA GLY A 5 9.53 -19.98 2.17
C GLY A 5 8.07 -19.94 2.64
N GLU A 6 7.80 -19.49 3.86
CA GLU A 6 6.43 -19.32 4.37
C GLU A 6 5.83 -18.00 3.89
N PRO A 7 4.65 -18.00 3.24
CA PRO A 7 3.95 -16.78 2.85
C PRO A 7 3.60 -15.94 4.08
N LEU A 8 3.83 -14.63 3.98
CA LEU A 8 3.51 -13.68 5.05
C LEU A 8 2.64 -12.54 4.53
N VAL A 9 1.78 -12.05 5.41
CA VAL A 9 0.97 -10.84 5.20
C VAL A 9 1.44 -9.77 6.18
N PRO A 10 1.84 -8.57 5.72
CA PRO A 10 2.16 -7.45 6.59
C PRO A 10 0.98 -7.08 7.49
N ALA A 11 1.23 -6.93 8.78
CA ALA A 11 0.22 -6.52 9.75
C ALA A 11 -0.42 -5.16 9.41
N LEU A 12 0.33 -4.28 8.73
CA LEU A 12 -0.15 -2.97 8.26
C LEU A 12 -1.27 -3.03 7.23
N PHE A 13 -1.57 -4.19 6.66
CA PHE A 13 -2.74 -4.36 5.79
C PHE A 13 -4.03 -4.58 6.59
N LEU A 14 -3.91 -4.66 7.91
CA LEU A 14 -5.00 -4.92 8.83
C LEU A 14 -5.16 -3.79 9.85
N ASP A 15 -6.38 -3.62 10.34
CA ASP A 15 -6.76 -2.77 11.48
C ASP A 15 -7.62 -3.58 12.47
N ASP A 16 -8.15 -2.92 13.51
CA ASP A 16 -9.00 -3.54 14.53
C ASP A 16 -10.31 -4.14 13.98
N HIS A 17 -10.66 -3.84 12.73
CA HIS A 17 -11.87 -4.28 12.04
C HIS A 17 -11.59 -5.27 10.90
N GLY A 18 -10.34 -5.68 10.69
CA GLY A 18 -9.95 -6.62 9.64
C GLY A 18 -9.04 -5.96 8.62
N ILE A 19 -9.42 -5.95 7.34
CA ILE A 19 -8.61 -5.31 6.29
C ILE A 19 -8.72 -3.80 6.44
N ALA A 20 -7.56 -3.12 6.44
CA ALA A 20 -7.51 -1.67 6.56
C ALA A 20 -8.41 -1.01 5.52
N LYS A 21 -9.31 -0.12 5.96
CA LYS A 21 -10.39 0.48 5.15
C LYS A 21 -10.01 0.90 3.72
N HIS A 22 -8.80 1.44 3.55
CA HIS A 22 -8.30 2.00 2.29
C HIS A 22 -7.40 1.05 1.49
N PHE A 23 -7.05 -0.11 2.04
CA PHE A 23 -6.08 -1.02 1.43
C PHE A 23 -6.55 -1.61 0.11
N THR A 24 -7.77 -2.17 0.07
CA THR A 24 -8.29 -2.83 -1.14
C THR A 24 -8.31 -1.89 -2.35
N GLY A 25 -8.91 -0.70 -2.19
CA GLY A 25 -8.98 0.28 -3.27
C GLY A 25 -7.61 0.81 -3.72
N LEU A 26 -6.64 0.91 -2.79
CA LEU A 26 -5.28 1.27 -3.14
C LEU A 26 -4.60 0.19 -4.02
N VAL A 27 -4.78 -1.09 -3.66
CA VAL A 27 -4.21 -2.20 -4.42
C VAL A 27 -4.85 -2.33 -5.80
N GLU A 28 -6.17 -2.14 -5.90
CA GLU A 28 -6.89 -2.11 -7.18
C GLU A 28 -6.33 -1.03 -8.12
N VAL A 29 -6.15 0.20 -7.63
CA VAL A 29 -5.56 1.30 -8.41
C VAL A 29 -4.17 0.94 -8.94
N LEU A 30 -3.30 0.36 -8.11
CA LEU A 30 -1.95 -0.01 -8.55
C LEU A 30 -1.99 -1.09 -9.64
N PHE A 31 -2.85 -2.10 -9.48
CA PHE A 31 -2.98 -3.17 -10.46
C PHE A 31 -3.63 -2.72 -11.78
N ASP A 32 -4.63 -1.85 -11.71
CA ASP A 32 -5.21 -1.22 -12.90
C ASP A 32 -4.16 -0.35 -13.64
N GLY A 33 -3.20 0.21 -12.90
CA GLY A 33 -2.01 0.90 -13.42
C GLY A 33 -0.90 -0.01 -13.95
N GLY A 34 -1.11 -1.33 -13.98
CA GLY A 34 -0.14 -2.29 -14.51
C GLY A 34 0.98 -2.69 -13.54
N PHE A 35 0.91 -2.31 -12.26
CA PHE A 35 1.90 -2.76 -11.29
C PHE A 35 1.80 -4.27 -11.09
N THR A 36 2.94 -4.94 -11.12
CA THR A 36 3.03 -6.31 -10.62
C THR A 36 2.87 -6.34 -9.10
N ARG A 37 2.59 -7.51 -8.53
CA ARG A 37 2.53 -7.69 -7.07
C ARG A 37 3.81 -7.20 -6.38
N ASP A 38 4.98 -7.48 -6.95
CA ASP A 38 6.26 -7.11 -6.33
C ASP A 38 6.52 -5.60 -6.43
N GLU A 39 6.08 -4.94 -7.51
CA GLU A 39 6.14 -3.49 -7.64
C GLU A 39 5.16 -2.80 -6.70
N ALA A 40 3.92 -3.29 -6.58
CA ALA A 40 2.95 -2.77 -5.63
C ALA A 40 3.46 -2.91 -4.19
N MET A 41 4.04 -4.05 -3.84
CA MET A 41 4.68 -4.26 -2.53
C MET A 41 5.87 -3.33 -2.31
N ARG A 42 6.72 -3.14 -3.32
CA ARG A 42 7.83 -2.19 -3.23
C ARG A 42 7.31 -0.78 -3.01
N TRP A 43 6.32 -0.34 -3.77
CA TRP A 43 5.70 0.97 -3.65
C TRP A 43 5.08 1.18 -2.26
N LEU A 44 4.32 0.19 -1.76
CA LEU A 44 3.66 0.26 -0.45
C LEU A 44 4.62 0.45 0.74
N PHE A 45 5.87 0.01 0.59
CA PHE A 45 6.92 0.05 1.62
C PHE A 45 8.11 0.93 1.25
N THR A 46 7.97 1.78 0.23
CA THR A 46 8.97 2.81 -0.10
C THR A 46 8.50 4.12 0.50
N GLU A 47 9.39 4.80 1.22
CA GLU A 47 9.08 6.10 1.81
C GLU A 47 8.78 7.13 0.73
N ILE A 48 7.75 7.93 0.96
CA ILE A 48 7.42 9.07 0.11
C ILE A 48 8.13 10.29 0.70
N ASP A 49 9.14 10.82 -0.02
CA ASP A 49 10.10 11.82 0.49
C ASP A 49 9.46 13.04 1.17
N ASP A 50 8.41 13.61 0.60
CA ASP A 50 7.73 14.80 1.14
C ASP A 50 6.70 14.47 2.23
N LEU A 51 6.29 13.20 2.36
CA LEU A 51 5.39 12.73 3.41
C LEU A 51 6.15 12.11 4.59
N GLY A 52 7.42 11.71 4.40
CA GLY A 52 8.26 11.09 5.43
C GLY A 52 7.72 9.76 5.94
N MET A 53 6.89 9.06 5.15
CA MET A 53 6.30 7.77 5.51
C MET A 53 6.05 6.90 4.29
N TYR A 54 6.01 5.60 4.50
CA TYR A 54 5.61 4.66 3.46
C TYR A 54 4.08 4.52 3.36
N PRO A 55 3.52 4.30 2.16
CA PRO A 55 2.08 4.20 1.93
C PRO A 55 1.32 3.24 2.85
N ALA A 56 1.91 2.08 3.17
CA ALA A 56 1.25 1.10 4.04
C ALA A 56 1.03 1.62 5.47
N ALA A 57 1.89 2.50 5.99
CA ALA A 57 1.65 3.18 7.27
C ALA A 57 0.57 4.25 7.13
N ALA A 58 0.53 4.95 5.99
CA ALA A 58 -0.40 6.06 5.76
C ALA A 58 -1.87 5.60 5.77
N LEU A 59 -2.14 4.33 5.45
CA LEU A 59 -3.46 3.70 5.54
C LEU A 59 -4.13 3.87 6.91
N HIS A 60 -3.32 3.96 7.98
CA HIS A 60 -3.76 4.07 9.37
C HIS A 60 -3.83 5.51 9.86
N THR A 61 -3.70 6.48 8.96
CA THR A 61 -3.61 7.90 9.29
C THR A 61 -4.58 8.72 8.43
N HIS A 62 -4.65 10.03 8.72
CA HIS A 62 -5.39 10.98 7.91
C HIS A 62 -4.80 11.16 6.49
N SER A 63 -3.57 10.69 6.25
CA SER A 63 -2.87 10.78 4.96
C SER A 63 -3.29 9.73 3.94
N ALA A 64 -4.13 8.75 4.31
CA ALA A 64 -4.54 7.65 3.42
C ALA A 64 -5.12 8.16 2.07
N ARG A 65 -5.92 9.23 2.09
CA ARG A 65 -6.51 9.81 0.88
C ARG A 65 -5.46 10.38 -0.07
N GLU A 66 -4.45 11.04 0.47
CA GLU A 66 -3.35 11.60 -0.32
C GLU A 66 -2.52 10.48 -0.97
N VAL A 67 -2.29 9.39 -0.24
CA VAL A 67 -1.60 8.21 -0.77
C VAL A 67 -2.37 7.56 -1.92
N ILE A 68 -3.70 7.44 -1.81
CA ILE A 68 -4.53 6.93 -2.92
C ILE A 68 -4.43 7.83 -4.15
N ARG A 69 -4.46 9.16 -3.97
CA ARG A 69 -4.30 10.12 -5.06
C ARG A 69 -2.95 9.96 -5.77
N ARG A 70 -1.88 9.69 -5.01
CA ARG A 70 -0.54 9.44 -5.55
C ARG A 70 -0.44 8.09 -6.27
N ALA A 71 -1.11 7.06 -5.76
CA ALA A 71 -1.20 5.78 -6.45
C ALA A 71 -1.89 5.93 -7.80
N GLN A 72 -2.99 6.70 -7.86
CA GLN A 72 -3.65 7.03 -9.13
C GLN A 72 -2.67 7.74 -10.08
N ALA A 73 -1.94 8.75 -9.60
CA ALA A 73 -0.96 9.46 -10.43
C ALA A 73 0.22 8.58 -10.90
N ALA A 74 0.60 7.55 -10.14
CA ALA A 74 1.67 6.62 -10.51
C ALA A 74 1.19 5.50 -11.46
N ALA A 75 -0.13 5.28 -11.53
CA ALA A 75 -0.78 4.26 -12.33
C ALA A 75 -1.15 4.74 -13.77
N PHE A 76 -0.92 6.01 -14.10
CA PHE A 76 -1.22 6.61 -15.41
C PHE A 76 0.02 7.07 -16.17
#